data_AF-A0A9X1V0C6-F1
#
_entry.id   AF-A0A9X1V0C6-F1
#
_cell.length_a   1.000
_cell.length_b   1.000
_cell.length_c   1.000
_cell.angle_alpha   90.00
_cell.angle_beta   90.00
_cell.angle_gamma   90.00
#
_symmetry.space_group_name_H-M   'P 1'
#
loop_
_entity.id
_entity.type
_entity.pdbx_description
1 polymer ?
#
loop_
_entity_poly.entity_id
_entity_poly.type
_entity_poly.pdbx_seq_one_letter_code
_entity_poly.pdbx_strand_id
1 'polypeptide(L)'
;MHYAEKKKTIELLEKLRILNNKSAYIYNIISGRESRLILKNFYHKLYRQKIEFLEEIEGKIEQIKREISPIRDKKLLSFYKRKKCALSEHYLRYKLKQNHADIKKREEKSYKKYDKYLSKTSHCDVREVFLKHKHIIKENLKQINSMGIMKYAMV
;
A
#
# COMPACT_ATOMS: atom_id res chain seq x y z
N MET A 1 24.39 -7.07 4.77
CA MET A 1 23.16 -6.82 5.57
C MET A 1 22.91 -8.03 6.48
N HIS A 2 22.74 -7.81 7.78
CA HIS A 2 22.62 -8.90 8.76
C HIS A 2 21.24 -9.58 8.73
N TYR A 3 21.16 -10.83 9.18
CA TYR A 3 19.92 -11.61 9.26
C TYR A 3 18.78 -10.85 9.98
N ALA A 4 19.10 -10.20 11.10
CA ALA A 4 18.12 -9.41 11.86
C ALA A 4 17.53 -8.23 11.07
N GLU A 5 18.34 -7.58 10.22
CA GLU A 5 17.90 -6.48 9.36
C GLU A 5 17.01 -6.98 8.21
N LYS A 6 17.35 -8.14 7.62
CA LYS A 6 16.52 -8.80 6.60
C LYS A 6 15.15 -9.17 7.16
N LYS A 7 15.11 -9.73 8.38
CA LYS A 7 13.85 -10.02 9.10
C LYS A 7 13.01 -8.76 9.33
N LYS A 8 13.61 -7.69 9.88
CA LYS A 8 12.93 -6.40 10.08
C LYS A 8 12.39 -5.83 8.76
N THR A 9 13.15 -5.97 7.68
CA THR A 9 12.74 -5.49 6.35
C THR A 9 11.52 -6.26 5.82
N ILE A 10 11.51 -7.58 5.96
CA ILE A 10 10.35 -8.42 5.62
C ILE A 10 9.11 -8.00 6.44
N GLU A 11 9.27 -7.72 7.74
CA GLU A 11 8.16 -7.27 8.58
C GLU A 11 7.59 -5.91 8.14
N LEU A 12 8.45 -4.98 7.69
CA LEU A 12 8.03 -3.69 7.15
C LEU A 12 7.27 -3.87 5.83
N LEU A 13 7.80 -4.71 4.94
CA LEU A 13 7.15 -5.07 3.67
C LEU A 13 5.77 -5.69 3.91
N GLU A 14 5.64 -6.60 4.87
CA GLU A 14 4.35 -7.22 5.21
C GLU A 14 3.34 -6.19 5.78
N LYS A 15 3.81 -5.23 6.60
CA LYS A 15 2.96 -4.13 7.08
C LYS A 15 2.47 -3.25 5.94
N LEU A 16 3.30 -2.98 4.94
CA LEU A 16 2.90 -2.24 3.74
C LEU A 16 1.97 -3.06 2.86
N ARG A 17 2.22 -4.36 2.69
CA ARG A 17 1.33 -5.25 1.93
C ARG A 17 -0.10 -5.19 2.46
N ILE A 18 -0.27 -5.31 3.78
CA ILE A 18 -1.59 -5.22 4.42
C ILE A 18 -2.21 -3.84 4.18
N LEU A 19 -1.44 -2.75 4.33
CA LEU A 19 -1.92 -1.39 4.11
C LEU A 19 -2.45 -1.19 2.68
N ASN A 20 -1.69 -1.63 1.69
CA ASN A 20 -1.98 -1.41 0.28
C ASN A 20 -3.10 -2.33 -0.20
N ASN A 21 -3.17 -3.58 0.27
CA ASN A 21 -4.28 -4.48 0.00
C ASN A 21 -5.61 -3.89 0.50
N LYS A 22 -5.63 -3.37 1.73
CA LYS A 22 -6.81 -2.68 2.28
C LYS A 22 -7.21 -1.45 1.47
N SER A 23 -6.22 -0.73 0.91
CA SER A 23 -6.49 0.49 0.14
C SER A 23 -6.96 0.15 -1.28
N ALA A 24 -6.34 -0.83 -1.93
CA ALA A 24 -6.77 -1.38 -3.22
C ALA A 24 -8.25 -1.80 -3.17
N TYR A 25 -8.61 -2.61 -2.18
CA TYR A 25 -9.98 -3.10 -2.04
C TYR A 25 -11.00 -1.96 -1.90
N ILE A 26 -10.67 -0.92 -1.12
CA ILE A 26 -11.52 0.26 -0.95
C ILE A 26 -11.63 1.04 -2.26
N TYR A 27 -10.53 1.28 -2.97
CA TYR A 27 -10.56 2.01 -4.24
C TYR A 27 -11.35 1.29 -5.33
N ASN A 28 -11.28 -0.05 -5.36
CA ASN A 28 -12.09 -0.86 -6.29
C ASN A 28 -13.60 -0.74 -6.00
N ILE A 29 -13.99 -0.76 -4.73
CA ILE A 29 -15.41 -0.60 -4.38
C ILE A 29 -15.89 0.81 -4.72
N ILE A 30 -15.10 1.83 -4.41
CA ILE A 30 -15.49 3.22 -4.66
C ILE A 30 -15.55 3.49 -6.17
N SER A 31 -14.59 3.01 -6.96
CA SER A 31 -14.66 3.14 -8.42
C SER A 31 -15.91 2.46 -9.01
N GLY A 32 -16.35 1.34 -8.43
CA GLY A 32 -17.59 0.66 -8.84
C GLY A 32 -18.86 1.43 -8.49
N ARG A 33 -18.83 2.30 -7.48
CA ARG A 33 -20.00 3.08 -7.01
C ARG A 33 -20.04 4.52 -7.53
N GLU A 34 -18.92 5.03 -8.03
CA GLU A 34 -18.80 6.40 -8.50
C GLU A 34 -19.38 6.56 -9.91
N SER A 35 -20.34 7.47 -10.06
CA SER A 35 -21.00 7.77 -11.34
C SER A 35 -20.19 8.76 -12.18
N ARG A 36 -19.43 9.66 -11.54
CA ARG A 36 -18.64 10.68 -12.23
C ARG A 36 -17.41 10.04 -12.86
N LEU A 37 -17.37 9.99 -14.19
CA LEU A 37 -16.33 9.29 -14.96
C LEU A 37 -14.91 9.67 -14.57
N ILE A 38 -14.64 10.96 -14.34
CA ILE A 38 -13.31 11.46 -13.94
C ILE A 38 -12.87 10.84 -12.62
N LEU A 39 -13.75 10.81 -11.62
CA LEU A 39 -13.47 10.28 -10.29
C LEU A 39 -13.41 8.75 -10.31
N LYS A 40 -14.29 8.10 -11.06
CA LYS A 40 -14.25 6.66 -11.30
C LYS A 40 -12.90 6.23 -11.88
N ASN A 41 -12.44 6.91 -12.93
CA ASN A 41 -11.15 6.63 -13.56
C ASN A 41 -9.99 6.90 -12.61
N PHE A 42 -10.06 7.96 -11.81
CA PHE A 42 -9.06 8.26 -10.80
C PHE A 42 -8.98 7.15 -9.73
N TYR A 43 -10.12 6.69 -9.20
CA TYR A 43 -10.16 5.61 -8.22
C TYR A 43 -9.69 4.28 -8.79
N HIS A 44 -10.04 3.99 -10.05
CA HIS A 44 -9.54 2.81 -10.74
C HIS A 44 -8.02 2.87 -10.96
N LYS A 45 -7.47 4.04 -11.30
CA LYS A 45 -6.02 4.27 -11.35
C LYS A 45 -5.37 4.01 -9.99
N LEU A 46 -5.91 4.55 -8.90
CA LEU A 46 -5.40 4.29 -7.55
C LEU A 46 -5.43 2.79 -7.22
N TYR A 47 -6.52 2.11 -7.56
CA TYR A 47 -6.65 0.67 -7.37
C TYR A 47 -5.52 -0.09 -8.09
N ARG A 48 -5.33 0.15 -9.40
CA ARG A 48 -4.27 -0.50 -10.20
C ARG A 48 -2.89 -0.27 -9.61
N GLN A 49 -2.55 0.97 -9.27
CA GLN A 49 -1.27 1.29 -8.62
C GLN A 49 -1.04 0.51 -7.32
N LYS A 50 -2.09 0.30 -6.50
CA LYS A 50 -1.96 -0.50 -5.28
C LYS A 50 -1.78 -1.98 -5.58
N ILE A 51 -2.40 -2.53 -6.62
CA ILE A 51 -2.22 -3.93 -7.03
C ILE A 51 -0.81 -4.17 -7.55
N GLU A 52 -0.34 -3.34 -8.48
CA GLU A 52 1.03 -3.40 -9.02
C GLU A 52 2.06 -3.33 -7.87
N PHE A 53 1.81 -2.47 -6.87
CA PHE A 53 2.70 -2.40 -5.72
C PHE A 53 2.69 -3.67 -4.86
N LEU A 54 1.55 -4.35 -4.74
CA LEU A 54 1.47 -5.60 -3.97
C LEU A 54 2.31 -6.69 -4.62
N GLU A 55 2.30 -6.78 -5.94
CA GLU A 55 3.13 -7.71 -6.71
C GLU A 55 4.62 -7.41 -6.50
N GLU A 56 5.01 -6.14 -6.55
CA GLU A 56 6.39 -5.71 -6.32
C GLU A 56 6.85 -6.01 -4.88
N ILE A 57 5.99 -5.76 -3.87
CA ILE A 57 6.27 -6.15 -2.48
C ILE A 57 6.46 -7.65 -2.35
N GLU A 58 5.60 -8.45 -2.99
CA GLU A 58 5.69 -9.91 -2.93
C GLU A 58 6.99 -10.42 -3.55
N GLY A 59 7.37 -9.89 -4.71
CA GLY A 59 8.65 -10.17 -5.33
C GLY A 59 9.82 -9.86 -4.39
N LYS A 60 9.81 -8.70 -3.73
CA LYS A 60 10.86 -8.32 -2.78
C LYS A 60 10.88 -9.16 -1.51
N ILE A 61 9.72 -9.56 -0.98
CA ILE A 61 9.65 -10.49 0.15
C ILE A 61 10.29 -11.83 -0.23
N GLU A 62 9.98 -12.37 -1.40
CA GLU A 62 10.56 -13.63 -1.88
C GLU A 62 12.06 -13.52 -2.16
N GLN A 63 12.52 -12.40 -2.74
CA GLN A 63 13.95 -12.12 -2.92
C GLN A 63 14.68 -12.18 -1.56
N ILE A 64 14.22 -11.43 -0.56
CA ILE A 64 14.89 -11.39 0.76
C ILE A 64 14.82 -12.75 1.46
N LYS A 65 13.75 -13.53 1.29
CA LYS A 65 13.70 -14.90 1.81
C LYS A 65 14.77 -15.79 1.19
N ARG A 66 14.98 -15.71 -0.13
CA ARG A 66 16.05 -16.45 -0.81
C ARG A 66 17.43 -15.99 -0.35
N GLU A 67 17.61 -14.71 -0.08
CA GLU A 67 18.85 -14.17 0.49
C GLU A 67 19.09 -14.60 1.95
N ILE A 68 18.04 -14.95 2.70
CA ILE A 68 18.15 -15.52 4.05
C ILE A 68 18.45 -17.02 3.95
N SER A 69 17.78 -17.71 3.04
CA SER A 69 17.82 -19.15 2.89
C SER A 69 17.67 -19.50 1.41
N PRO A 70 18.79 -19.77 0.69
CA PRO A 70 18.77 -20.08 -0.74
C PRO A 70 17.93 -21.33 -1.04
N ILE A 71 17.99 -22.31 -0.15
CA ILE A 71 17.09 -23.47 -0.10
C ILE A 71 15.93 -23.10 0.83
N ARG A 72 14.68 -23.50 0.54
CA ARG A 72 13.50 -23.20 1.37
C ARG A 72 13.53 -23.92 2.73
N ASP A 73 14.50 -23.60 3.58
CA ASP A 73 14.62 -24.15 4.92
C ASP A 73 13.54 -23.56 5.83
N LYS A 74 12.67 -24.45 6.32
CA LYS A 74 11.56 -24.11 7.21
C LYS A 74 12.04 -23.53 8.55
N LYS A 75 13.23 -23.91 9.05
CA LYS A 75 13.75 -23.40 10.32
C LYS A 75 14.15 -21.93 10.21
N LEU A 76 14.90 -21.57 9.16
CA LEU A 76 15.38 -20.20 8.93
C LEU A 76 14.26 -19.22 8.58
N LEU A 77 13.18 -19.70 7.95
CA LEU A 77 12.01 -18.91 7.55
C LEU A 77 10.83 -18.98 8.53
N SER A 78 10.95 -19.72 9.64
CA SER A 78 9.89 -19.93 10.62
C SER A 78 9.31 -18.64 11.23
N PHE A 79 10.12 -17.57 11.26
CA PHE A 79 9.70 -16.25 11.74
C PHE A 79 8.65 -15.60 10.84
N TYR A 80 8.60 -15.97 9.56
CA TYR A 80 7.68 -15.38 8.60
C TYR A 80 6.37 -16.18 8.56
N LYS A 81 5.32 -15.58 9.11
CA LYS A 81 3.93 -16.06 8.95
C LYS A 81 3.12 -15.02 8.20
N ARG A 82 2.59 -15.42 7.04
CA ARG A 82 1.75 -14.56 6.20
C ARG A 82 0.48 -14.19 6.96
N LYS A 83 0.19 -12.89 7.07
CA LYS A 83 -1.07 -12.45 7.70
C LYS A 83 -2.20 -12.50 6.67
N LYS A 84 -3.32 -13.15 7.03
CA LYS A 84 -4.52 -13.14 6.20
C LYS A 84 -5.07 -11.70 6.12
N CYS A 85 -5.35 -11.23 4.91
CA CYS A 85 -5.93 -9.91 4.65
C CYS A 85 -7.44 -10.01 4.41
N ALA A 86 -8.18 -10.67 5.30
CA ALA A 86 -9.64 -10.67 5.22
C ALA A 86 -10.19 -9.34 5.77
N LEU A 87 -11.03 -8.66 4.99
CA LEU A 87 -11.74 -7.47 5.43
C LEU A 87 -13.14 -7.89 5.87
N SER A 88 -13.52 -7.64 7.12
CA SER A 88 -14.86 -7.93 7.59
C SER A 88 -15.88 -6.98 6.96
N GLU A 89 -17.12 -7.44 6.79
CA GLU A 89 -18.19 -6.62 6.24
C GLU A 89 -18.45 -5.37 7.09
N HIS A 90 -18.38 -5.49 8.43
CA HIS A 90 -18.47 -4.34 9.34
C HIS A 90 -17.36 -3.32 9.12
N TYR A 91 -16.10 -3.78 8.92
CA TYR A 91 -14.99 -2.90 8.61
C TYR A 91 -15.24 -2.14 7.30
N LEU A 92 -15.79 -2.82 6.29
CA LEU A 92 -16.14 -2.22 5.01
C LEU A 92 -17.29 -1.24 5.14
N ARG A 93 -18.40 -1.59 5.81
CA ARG A 93 -19.52 -0.66 6.05
C ARG A 93 -19.06 0.62 6.76
N TYR A 94 -18.18 0.52 7.75
CA TYR A 94 -17.60 1.68 8.42
C TYR A 94 -16.64 2.49 7.52
N LYS A 95 -15.81 1.81 6.71
CA LYS A 95 -14.81 2.45 5.82
C LYS A 95 -15.33 2.84 4.44
N LEU A 96 -16.56 2.50 4.09
CA LEU A 96 -17.21 2.84 2.83
C LEU A 96 -18.30 3.89 2.98
N LYS A 97 -18.60 4.37 4.21
CA LYS A 97 -19.34 5.63 4.45
C LYS A 97 -18.55 6.87 4.01
N GLN A 98 -17.52 6.70 3.18
CA GLN A 98 -16.41 7.63 3.04
C GLN A 98 -16.62 8.63 1.90
N ASN A 99 -16.43 9.91 2.25
CA ASN A 99 -16.36 11.02 1.31
C ASN A 99 -14.95 11.09 0.70
N HIS A 100 -14.81 11.81 -0.40
CA HIS A 100 -13.53 12.08 -1.08
C HIS A 100 -12.41 12.54 -0.12
N ALA A 101 -12.74 13.28 0.93
CA ALA A 101 -11.81 13.73 1.97
C ALA A 101 -11.10 12.56 2.69
N ASP A 102 -11.73 11.40 2.82
CA ASP A 102 -11.15 10.24 3.47
C ASP A 102 -10.13 9.51 2.59
N ILE A 103 -10.26 9.62 1.26
CA ILE A 103 -9.28 9.07 0.31
C ILE A 103 -7.99 9.88 0.37
N LYS A 104 -8.09 11.21 0.44
CA LYS A 104 -6.95 12.09 0.68
C LYS A 104 -6.24 11.72 1.99
N LYS A 105 -6.98 11.65 3.10
CA LYS A 105 -6.42 11.26 4.42
C LYS A 105 -5.74 9.89 4.38
N ARG A 106 -6.28 8.94 3.60
CA ARG A 106 -5.68 7.62 3.41
C ARG A 106 -4.36 7.70 2.66
N GLU A 107 -4.28 8.44 1.57
CA GLU A 107 -3.04 8.62 0.81
C GLU A 107 -2.00 9.40 1.61
N GLU A 108 -2.39 10.42 2.39
CA GLU A 108 -1.49 11.12 3.32
C GLU A 108 -0.93 10.19 4.40
N LYS A 109 -1.78 9.33 4.99
CA LYS A 109 -1.35 8.32 5.97
C LYS A 109 -0.39 7.31 5.36
N SER A 110 -0.65 6.90 4.11
CA SER A 110 0.26 6.04 3.36
C SER A 110 1.60 6.75 3.14
N TYR A 111 1.60 7.98 2.63
CA TYR A 111 2.81 8.79 2.42
C TYR A 111 3.68 8.89 3.67
N LYS A 112 3.09 9.26 4.82
CA LYS A 112 3.80 9.34 6.11
C LYS A 112 4.40 8.00 6.55
N LYS A 113 3.73 6.89 6.22
CA LYS A 113 4.26 5.54 6.51
C LYS A 113 5.47 5.19 5.64
N TYR A 114 5.43 5.48 4.34
CA TYR A 114 6.59 5.25 3.47
C TYR A 114 7.79 6.07 3.92
N ASP A 115 7.58 7.34 4.26
CA ASP A 115 8.62 8.20 4.79
C ASP A 115 9.25 7.63 6.07
N LYS A 116 8.42 7.21 7.03
CA LYS A 116 8.86 6.54 8.26
C LYS A 116 9.57 5.21 8.00
N TYR A 117 9.24 4.49 6.92
CA TYR A 117 9.83 3.18 6.65
C TYR A 117 11.12 3.28 5.85
N LEU A 118 11.28 4.33 5.05
CA LEU A 118 12.55 4.69 4.41
C LEU A 118 13.64 4.91 5.45
N SER A 119 13.36 5.57 6.57
CA SER A 119 14.37 5.73 7.64
C SER A 119 14.63 4.45 8.46
N LYS A 120 13.87 3.37 8.25
CA LYS A 120 13.94 2.13 9.03
C LYS A 120 14.50 0.93 8.29
N THR A 121 14.79 1.06 7.00
CA THR A 121 15.42 0.00 6.21
C THR A 121 16.66 0.52 5.50
N SER A 122 17.73 -0.26 5.60
CA SER A 122 19.00 -0.06 4.91
C SER A 122 19.07 -0.85 3.60
N HIS A 123 18.09 -1.70 3.30
CA HIS A 123 18.10 -2.53 2.09
C HIS A 123 17.86 -1.68 0.84
N CYS A 124 18.89 -1.48 0.02
CA CYS A 124 18.88 -0.58 -1.14
C CYS A 124 17.68 -0.81 -2.07
N ASP A 125 17.50 -2.03 -2.55
CA ASP A 125 16.37 -2.37 -3.44
C ASP A 125 14.99 -2.07 -2.84
N VAL A 126 14.81 -2.29 -1.53
CA VAL A 126 13.54 -2.02 -0.86
C VAL A 126 13.33 -0.52 -0.68
N ARG A 127 14.41 0.22 -0.43
CA ARG A 127 14.37 1.69 -0.36
C ARG A 127 13.98 2.29 -1.70
N GLU A 128 14.54 1.78 -2.80
CA GLU A 128 14.19 2.21 -4.16
C GLU A 128 12.70 2.03 -4.42
N VAL A 129 12.17 0.85 -4.12
CA VAL A 129 10.74 0.54 -4.20
C VAL A 129 9.94 1.54 -3.33
N PHE A 130 10.32 1.76 -2.08
CA PHE A 130 9.61 2.69 -1.20
C PHE A 130 9.65 4.14 -1.71
N LEU A 131 10.77 4.58 -2.30
CA LEU A 131 10.92 5.91 -2.88
C LEU A 131 10.01 6.09 -4.10
N LYS A 132 10.02 5.12 -5.02
CA LYS A 132 9.15 5.10 -6.21
C LYS A 132 7.69 5.23 -5.81
N HIS A 133 7.24 4.42 -4.86
CA HIS A 133 5.84 4.44 -4.40
C HIS A 133 5.49 5.69 -3.62
N LYS A 134 6.40 6.23 -2.81
CA LYS A 134 6.23 7.52 -2.15
C LYS A 134 6.03 8.64 -3.17
N HIS A 135 6.78 8.63 -4.27
CA HIS A 135 6.64 9.62 -5.33
C HIS A 135 5.28 9.52 -6.04
N ILE A 136 4.85 8.30 -6.39
CA ILE A 136 3.52 8.07 -6.99
C ILE A 136 2.41 8.61 -6.08
N ILE A 137 2.47 8.35 -4.77
CA ILE A 137 1.49 8.85 -3.81
C ILE A 137 1.52 10.38 -3.73
N LYS A 138 2.70 11.00 -3.82
CA LYS A 138 2.83 12.47 -3.87
C LYS A 138 2.10 13.06 -5.07
N GLU A 139 2.25 12.44 -6.24
CA GLU A 139 1.55 12.86 -7.46
C GLU A 139 0.03 12.65 -7.36
N ASN A 140 -0.41 11.54 -6.77
CA ASN A 140 -1.83 11.31 -6.48
C ASN A 140 -2.41 12.38 -5.55
N LEU A 141 -1.68 12.77 -4.51
CA LEU A 141 -2.11 13.83 -3.58
C LEU A 141 -2.22 15.19 -4.27
N LYS A 142 -1.27 15.53 -5.16
CA LYS A 142 -1.38 16.73 -6.01
C LYS A 142 -2.62 16.68 -6.89
N GLN A 143 -2.87 15.55 -7.54
CA GLN A 143 -4.03 15.35 -8.40
C GLN A 143 -5.35 15.49 -7.62
N ILE A 144 -5.44 14.95 -6.40
CA ILE A 144 -6.61 15.13 -5.51
C ILE A 144 -6.83 16.61 -5.18
N ASN A 145 -5.75 17.35 -4.91
CA ASN A 145 -5.82 18.77 -4.60
C ASN A 145 -6.21 19.61 -5.83
N SER A 146 -5.67 19.30 -7.01
CA SER A 146 -5.92 20.04 -8.25
C SER A 146 -7.32 19.80 -8.81
N MET A 147 -7.85 18.59 -8.65
CA MET A 147 -9.21 18.24 -9.07
C MET A 147 -10.30 18.95 -8.24
N GLY A 148 -9.93 19.74 -7.21
CA GLY A 148 -10.89 20.47 -6.39
C GLY A 148 -11.93 19.55 -5.75
N ILE A 149 -11.60 18.26 -5.54
CA ILE A 149 -12.58 17.25 -5.12
C ILE A 149 -13.22 17.62 -3.76
N MET A 150 -12.50 18.41 -2.94
CA MET A 150 -13.04 19.02 -1.72
C MET A 150 -14.06 20.15 -1.96
N LYS A 151 -13.97 20.89 -3.07
CA LYS A 151 -14.95 21.93 -3.46
C LYS A 151 -16.25 21.34 -4.01
N TYR A 152 -16.20 20.17 -4.64
CA TYR A 152 -17.38 19.49 -5.22
C TYR A 152 -18.01 18.42 -4.31
N ALA A 153 -17.56 18.30 -3.05
CA ALA A 153 -18.14 17.40 -2.06
C ALA A 153 -19.40 17.96 -1.37
N MET A 154 -19.90 19.14 -1.80
CA MET A 154 -21.08 19.83 -1.27
C MET A 154 -22.12 20.14 -2.35
N VAL A 155 -22.34 19.22 -3.29
CA VAL A 155 -23.57 19.18 -4.10
C VAL A 155 -24.06 17.74 -4.15
#